data_AF-A0A9E3QGU3-F1
#
_entry.id   AF-A0A9E3QGU3-F1
#
_cell.length_a   1.000
_cell.length_b   1.000
_cell.length_c   1.000
_cell.angle_alpha   90.00
_cell.angle_beta   90.00
_cell.angle_gamma   90.00
#
_symmetry.space_group_name_H-M   'P 1'
#
loop_
_entity.id
_entity.type
_entity.pdbx_description
1 polymer ?
#
loop_
_entity_poly.entity_id
_entity_poly.type
_entity_poly.pdbx_seq_one_letter_code
_entity_poly.pdbx_strand_id
1 'polypeptide(L)'
;AILSSTFHRFWRAGKGWAQAHDLKPGDEIRTLKGRVQVAAVEPEKVQPVYNLDVAESHTFSVGAGGALVHDNTVPGLRTTPFDAAPTLEAIARR
;
A
#
# COMPACT_ATOMS: atom_id res chain seq x y z
N ALA A 1 -8.88 -10.26 6.53
CA ALA A 1 -7.79 -10.52 5.55
C ALA A 1 -8.14 -9.85 4.22
N ILE A 2 -7.14 -9.60 3.37
CA ILE A 2 -7.32 -9.13 1.99
C ILE A 2 -6.69 -10.20 1.10
N LEU A 3 -7.41 -10.65 0.08
CA LEU A 3 -6.88 -11.52 -0.95
C LEU A 3 -6.54 -10.66 -2.18
N SER A 4 -5.33 -10.80 -2.70
CA SER A 4 -4.86 -10.05 -3.88
C SER A 4 -4.05 -10.95 -4.81
N SER A 5 -3.78 -10.47 -6.02
CA SER A 5 -2.74 -11.07 -6.85
C SER A 5 -1.35 -10.84 -6.22
N THR A 6 -0.39 -11.69 -6.60
CA THR A 6 1.00 -11.67 -6.10
C THR A 6 1.69 -10.32 -6.26
N PHE A 7 1.37 -9.61 -7.35
CA PHE A 7 2.04 -8.36 -7.72
C PHE A 7 1.20 -7.11 -7.46
N HIS A 8 0.00 -7.26 -6.88
CA HIS A 8 -0.82 -6.12 -6.50
C HIS A 8 -0.08 -5.27 -5.47
N ARG A 9 -0.21 -3.95 -5.57
CA ARG A 9 0.62 -3.04 -4.78
C ARG A 9 -0.16 -2.48 -3.60
N PHE A 10 0.47 -2.51 -2.44
CA PHE A 10 0.00 -1.87 -1.21
C PHE A 10 0.91 -0.70 -0.88
N TRP A 11 0.33 0.37 -0.32
CA TRP A 11 1.13 1.49 0.17
C TRP A 11 1.74 1.17 1.53
N ARG A 12 3.06 0.97 1.56
CA ARG A 12 3.83 0.80 2.79
C ARG A 12 4.13 2.17 3.39
N ALA A 13 3.69 2.39 4.62
CA ALA A 13 3.69 3.70 5.26
C ALA A 13 5.10 4.32 5.28
N GLY A 14 5.20 5.57 4.81
CA GLY A 14 6.45 6.31 4.72
C GLY A 14 7.50 5.73 3.76
N LYS A 15 7.17 4.68 3.01
CA LYS A 15 8.09 3.98 2.09
C LYS A 15 7.57 3.92 0.65
N GLY A 16 6.26 4.08 0.43
CA GLY A 16 5.64 4.06 -0.89
C GLY A 16 5.12 2.69 -1.29
N TRP A 17 4.97 2.46 -2.59
CA TRP A 17 4.39 1.23 -3.15
C TRP A 17 5.29 0.01 -2.96
N ALA A 18 4.72 -1.08 -2.43
CA ALA A 18 5.34 -2.40 -2.37
C ALA A 18 4.38 -3.44 -2.98
N GLN A 19 4.90 -4.42 -3.71
CA GLN A 19 4.07 -5.52 -4.20
C GLN A 19 3.70 -6.45 -3.04
N ALA A 20 2.58 -7.16 -3.16
CA ALA A 20 2.07 -8.04 -2.10
C ALA A 20 3.09 -9.10 -1.67
N HIS A 21 3.84 -9.67 -2.62
CA HIS A 21 4.89 -10.65 -2.32
C HIS A 21 6.13 -10.08 -1.61
N ASP A 22 6.35 -8.75 -1.67
CA ASP A 22 7.43 -8.07 -0.96
C ASP A 22 7.06 -7.69 0.48
N LEU A 23 5.76 -7.74 0.83
CA LEU A 23 5.30 -7.44 2.18
C LEU A 23 5.74 -8.53 3.16
N LYS A 24 6.06 -8.11 4.38
CA LYS A 24 6.47 -9.01 5.46
C LYS A 24 5.66 -8.74 6.72
N PRO A 25 5.47 -9.76 7.59
CA PRO A 25 5.02 -9.53 8.95
C PRO A 25 5.82 -8.40 9.60
N GLY A 26 5.11 -7.43 10.17
CA GLY A 26 5.72 -6.26 10.79
C GLY A 26 5.73 -4.99 9.93
N ASP A 27 5.59 -5.09 8.60
CA ASP A 27 5.46 -3.91 7.75
C ASP A 27 4.18 -3.12 8.10
N GLU A 28 4.26 -1.79 8.08
CA GLU A 28 3.10 -0.92 8.23
C GLU A 28 2.53 -0.56 6.87
N ILE A 29 1.23 -0.77 6.66
CA ILE A 29 0.51 -0.34 5.46
C ILE A 29 -0.47 0.78 5.78
N ARG A 30 -0.76 1.64 4.80
CA ARG A 30 -1.75 2.70 4.93
C ARG A 30 -3.16 2.17 4.72
N THR A 31 -4.06 2.64 5.56
CA THR A 31 -5.49 2.34 5.55
C THR A 31 -6.31 3.60 5.81
N LEU A 32 -7.62 3.55 5.58
CA LEU A 32 -8.55 4.64 5.93
C LEU A 32 -8.57 4.92 7.44
N LYS A 33 -8.24 3.94 8.28
CA LYS A 33 -8.19 4.07 9.75
C LYS A 33 -6.81 4.43 10.30
N GLY A 34 -5.86 4.80 9.43
CA GLY A 34 -4.49 5.08 9.81
C GLY A 34 -3.51 4.01 9.30
N ARG A 35 -2.50 3.69 10.10
CA ARG A 35 -1.53 2.64 9.76
C ARG A 35 -1.91 1.35 10.47
N VAL A 36 -1.75 0.22 9.78
CA VAL A 36 -1.90 -1.10 10.40
C VAL A 36 -0.68 -1.94 10.08
N GLN A 37 -0.32 -2.81 11.01
CA GLN A 37 0.78 -3.75 10.84
C GLN A 37 0.30 -4.99 10.09
N VAL A 38 1.09 -5.44 9.12
CA VAL A 38 0.90 -6.74 8.46
C VAL A 38 1.19 -7.83 9.48
N ALA A 39 0.19 -8.65 9.80
CA ALA A 39 0.35 -9.76 10.74
C ALA A 39 0.96 -11.00 10.07
N ALA A 40 0.52 -11.32 8.87
CA ALA A 40 0.96 -12.46 8.08
C ALA A 40 0.77 -12.19 6.58
N VAL A 41 1.57 -12.87 5.76
CA VAL A 41 1.42 -12.93 4.29
C VAL A 41 1.50 -14.41 3.93
N GLU A 42 0.42 -14.94 3.37
CA GLU A 42 0.27 -16.37 3.09
C GLU A 42 -0.17 -16.58 1.64
N PRO A 43 0.36 -17.60 0.96
CA PRO A 43 -0.17 -18.00 -0.34
C PRO A 43 -1.57 -18.59 -0.16
N GLU A 44 -2.43 -18.35 -1.15
CA GLU A 44 -3.78 -18.92 -1.23
C GLU A 44 -3.94 -19.63 -2.58
N LYS A 45 -4.94 -20.52 -2.69
CA LYS A 45 -5.31 -21.16 -3.95
C LYS A 45 -5.56 -20.12 -5.04
N VAL A 46 -5.15 -20.45 -6.26
CA VAL A 46 -5.43 -19.64 -7.44
C VAL A 46 -6.95 -19.55 -7.62
N GLN A 47 -7.45 -18.32 -7.61
CA GLN A 47 -8.86 -18.02 -7.83
C GLN A 47 -9.01 -16.64 -8.47
N PRO A 48 -10.13 -16.36 -9.16
CA PRO A 48 -10.38 -15.05 -9.71
C PRO A 48 -10.35 -13.97 -8.61
N VAL A 49 -9.66 -12.87 -8.91
CA VAL A 49 -9.72 -11.63 -8.14
C VAL A 49 -10.07 -10.49 -9.09
N TYR A 50 -10.71 -9.45 -8.57
CA TYR A 50 -11.17 -8.32 -9.38
C TYR A 50 -10.32 -7.10 -9.11
N ASN A 51 -10.03 -6.36 -10.17
CA ASN A 51 -9.34 -5.08 -10.12
C ASN A 51 -10.28 -3.95 -10.55
N LEU A 52 -10.00 -2.73 -10.09
CA LEU A 52 -10.69 -1.53 -10.54
C LEU A 52 -9.77 -0.73 -11.45
N ASP A 53 -10.35 -0.14 -12.50
CA ASP A 53 -9.72 0.93 -13.26
C ASP A 53 -10.29 2.26 -12.75
N VAL A 54 -9.43 3.05 -12.10
CA VAL A 54 -9.79 4.32 -11.48
C VAL A 54 -8.95 5.41 -12.12
N ALA A 55 -9.63 6.40 -12.69
CA ALA A 55 -8.98 7.46 -13.45
C ALA A 55 -7.88 8.20 -12.65
N GLU A 56 -6.86 8.65 -13.40
CA GLU A 56 -5.73 9.49 -12.98
C GLU A 56 -4.75 8.83 -12.00
N SER A 57 -5.22 8.49 -10.80
CA SER A 57 -4.36 8.01 -9.72
C SER A 57 -4.15 6.50 -9.72
N HIS A 58 -5.05 5.76 -10.38
CA HIS A 58 -5.04 4.29 -10.39
C HIS A 58 -4.98 3.68 -8.97
N THR A 59 -5.47 4.42 -7.98
CA THR A 59 -5.29 4.15 -6.55
C THR A 59 -6.64 4.16 -5.86
N PHE A 60 -6.92 3.15 -5.04
CA PHE A 60 -8.21 2.99 -4.37
C PHE A 60 -8.06 2.25 -3.03
N SER A 61 -9.13 2.22 -2.24
CA SER A 61 -9.16 1.57 -0.92
C SER A 61 -9.94 0.26 -0.96
N VAL A 62 -9.41 -0.81 -0.35
CA VAL A 62 -10.06 -2.14 -0.35
C VAL A 62 -10.12 -2.78 1.04
N GLY A 63 -11.06 -3.71 1.21
CA GLY A 63 -11.26 -4.47 2.45
C GLY A 63 -11.83 -3.63 3.60
N ALA A 64 -12.17 -4.29 4.71
CA ALA A 64 -12.84 -3.65 5.86
C ALA A 64 -12.01 -2.55 6.57
N GLY A 65 -10.69 -2.59 6.42
CA GLY A 65 -9.79 -1.53 6.91
C GLY A 65 -9.60 -0.39 5.90
N GLY A 66 -9.96 -0.59 4.64
CA GLY A 66 -9.69 0.36 3.56
C GLY A 66 -8.19 0.49 3.29
N ALA A 67 -7.49 -0.63 3.03
CA ALA A 67 -6.08 -0.60 2.67
C ALA A 67 -5.88 0.14 1.35
N LEU A 68 -4.89 1.04 1.31
CA LEU A 68 -4.56 1.81 0.12
C LEU A 68 -3.76 0.95 -0.86
N VAL A 69 -4.34 0.72 -2.04
CA VAL A 69 -3.77 -0.13 -3.09
C VAL A 69 -3.71 0.61 -4.42
N HIS A 70 -2.83 0.15 -5.30
CA HIS A 70 -2.72 0.60 -6.68
C HIS A 70 -3.14 -0.53 -7.62
N ASP A 71 -3.69 -0.18 -8.78
CA ASP A 71 -4.01 -1.15 -9.81
C ASP A 71 -2.76 -1.90 -10.33
N ASN A 72 -2.94 -2.73 -11.37
CA ASN A 72 -1.87 -3.57 -11.89
C ASN A 72 -0.85 -2.82 -12.76
N THR A 73 -1.00 -1.50 -12.93
CA THR A 73 -0.03 -0.67 -13.66
C THR A 73 1.19 -0.34 -12.78
N VAL A 74 2.22 0.23 -13.40
CA VAL A 74 3.41 0.69 -12.68
C VAL A 74 3.10 2.10 -12.16
N PRO A 75 3.09 2.31 -10.83
CA PRO A 75 2.81 3.64 -10.29
C PRO A 75 3.92 4.61 -10.70
N GLY A 76 3.53 5.87 -10.92
CA GLY A 76 4.49 6.94 -11.19
C GLY A 76 5.55 7.03 -10.10
N LEU A 77 6.80 7.28 -10.50
CA LEU A 77 7.93 7.41 -9.58
C LEU A 77 7.77 8.66 -8.73
N ARG A 78 7.31 8.50 -7.49
CA ARG A 78 7.41 9.54 -6.46
C ARG A 78 8.70 9.31 -5.68
N THR A 79 9.61 10.29 -5.72
CA THR A 79 10.85 10.25 -4.95
C THR A 79 10.62 10.32 -3.44
N THR A 80 9.49 10.91 -3.01
CA THR A 80 9.11 11.05 -1.62
C THR A 80 7.69 10.51 -1.38
N PRO A 81 7.51 9.53 -0.47
CA PRO A 81 6.20 9.09 -0.02
C PRO A 81 5.39 10.25 0.58
N PHE A 82 4.09 10.34 0.27
CA PHE A 82 3.25 11.45 0.76
C PHE A 82 3.09 11.46 2.28
N ASP A 83 3.31 10.32 2.93
CA ASP A 83 3.23 10.13 4.39
C ASP A 83 4.60 9.85 5.02
N ALA A 84 5.69 10.22 4.32
CA ALA A 84 7.03 10.23 4.90
C ALA A 84 7.05 11.10 6.16
N ALA A 85 7.76 10.64 7.18
CA ALA A 85 7.97 11.45 8.38
C ALA A 85 8.72 12.74 8.00
N PRO A 86 8.38 13.89 8.62
CA PRO A 86 9.12 15.12 8.39
C PRO A 86 10.58 14.94 8.81
N THR A 87 11.49 15.56 8.06
CA THR A 87 12.91 15.58 8.43
C THR A 87 13.11 16.45 9.68
N LEU A 88 14.16 16.18 10.47
CA LEU A 88 14.50 17.02 11.63
C LEU A 88 14.71 18.48 11.22
N GLU A 89 15.30 18.72 10.05
CA GLU A 89 15.45 20.07 9.48
C GLU A 89 14.10 20.75 9.20
N ALA A 90 13.11 20.01 8.69
CA ALA A 90 11.77 20.55 8.45
C ALA A 90 11.02 20.86 9.75
N ILE A 91 11.32 20.13 10.83
CA ILE A 91 10.78 20.40 12.17
C ILE A 91 11.46 21.65 12.77
N ALA A 92 12.79 21.76 12.68
CA ALA A 92 13.57 22.84 13.30
C ALA A 92 13.36 24.22 12.66
N ARG A 93 12.77 24.29 11.46
CA ARG A 93 12.43 25.54 10.75
C ARG A 93 11.01 26.06 11.06
N ARG A 94 10.27 25.39 11.95
CA ARG A 94 8.97 25.83 12.46
C ARG A 94 9.13 26.46 13.84
#